data_AF-A0A067CPX8-F1
#
_entry.id   AF-A0A067CPX8-F1
#
_cell.length_a   1.000
_cell.length_b   1.000
_cell.length_c   1.000
_cell.angle_alpha   90.00
_cell.angle_beta   90.00
_cell.angle_gamma   90.00
#
_symmetry.space_group_name_H-M   'P 1'
#
loop_
_entity.id
_entity.type
_entity.pdbx_description
1 polymer ?
#
loop_
_entity_poly.entity_id
_entity_poly.type
_entity_poly.pdbx_seq_one_letter_code
_entity_poly.pdbx_strand_id
1 'polypeptide(L)'
;MSEVAEQEKNLGNEEFNAKNYDQAIVHYSEAIRLAPGNHIYYSNRSAAYGAINQWEKAEQDAKECVRLNPSFKKGLLRLANAQRQLGKNDDAVATMALANGGAAPAKRPKQENAPLPASVQKELQELQPQFQTLHRELETIEAKLGAFSREKKRIQLTKEELSALPSGTHTYASIGKMFLEMTTEENVARLTTNAAKMDDQVAALEARKQYLERQKTSLETNIAELLAQCKTSA
;
A
#
# COMPACT_ATOMS: atom_id res chain seq x y z
N MET A 1 8.66 -27.96 -27.22
CA MET A 1 8.76 -26.59 -26.64
C MET A 1 9.49 -25.74 -27.66
N SER A 2 9.03 -24.52 -27.94
CA SER A 2 9.70 -23.66 -28.91
C SER A 2 11.01 -23.16 -28.30
N GLU A 3 12.14 -23.50 -28.92
CA GLU A 3 13.49 -23.08 -28.51
C GLU A 3 13.58 -21.55 -28.38
N VAL A 4 12.83 -20.83 -29.22
CA VAL A 4 12.69 -19.36 -29.20
C VAL A 4 12.00 -18.88 -27.91
N ALA A 5 10.97 -19.58 -27.43
CA ALA A 5 10.28 -19.19 -26.19
C ALA A 5 11.19 -19.35 -24.95
N GLU A 6 12.11 -20.31 -24.99
CA GLU A 6 13.08 -20.51 -23.92
C GLU A 6 14.19 -19.45 -23.95
N GLN A 7 14.61 -19.01 -25.14
CA GLN A 7 15.51 -17.88 -25.31
C GLN A 7 14.89 -16.59 -24.75
N GLU A 8 13.65 -16.27 -25.09
CA GLU A 8 12.93 -15.12 -24.53
C GLU A 8 12.82 -15.20 -23.00
N LYS A 9 12.54 -16.39 -22.45
CA LYS A 9 12.56 -16.60 -21.00
C LYS A 9 13.95 -16.34 -20.38
N ASN A 10 15.04 -16.75 -21.05
CA ASN A 10 16.39 -16.52 -20.56
C ASN A 10 16.75 -15.02 -20.59
N LEU A 11 16.44 -14.31 -21.68
CA LEU A 11 16.61 -12.85 -21.77
C LEU A 11 15.81 -12.14 -20.67
N GLY A 12 14.55 -12.55 -20.45
CA GLY A 12 13.74 -12.04 -19.36
C GLY A 12 14.37 -12.26 -17.99
N ASN A 13 15.04 -13.40 -17.76
CA ASN A 13 15.76 -13.66 -16.51
C ASN A 13 17.00 -12.77 -16.35
N GLU A 14 17.74 -12.52 -17.42
CA GLU A 14 18.90 -11.63 -17.44
C GLU A 14 18.49 -10.20 -17.07
N GLU A 15 17.46 -9.66 -17.74
CA GLU A 15 16.91 -8.34 -17.43
C GLU A 15 16.33 -8.28 -16.01
N PHE A 16 15.68 -9.35 -15.55
CA PHE A 16 15.18 -9.43 -14.17
C PHE A 16 16.33 -9.36 -13.15
N ASN A 17 17.44 -10.06 -13.40
CA ASN A 17 18.62 -10.02 -12.53
C ASN A 17 19.32 -8.66 -12.58
N ALA A 18 19.28 -7.98 -13.73
CA ALA A 18 19.74 -6.61 -13.90
C ALA A 18 18.80 -5.56 -13.24
N LYS A 19 17.67 -6.00 -12.66
CA LYS A 19 16.59 -5.17 -12.09
C LYS A 19 15.85 -4.29 -13.11
N ASN A 20 15.99 -4.60 -14.40
CA ASN A 20 15.26 -3.98 -15.50
C ASN A 20 13.90 -4.68 -15.68
N TYR A 21 13.02 -4.53 -14.69
CA TYR A 21 11.80 -5.32 -14.61
C TYR A 21 10.82 -5.07 -15.77
N ASP A 22 10.77 -3.86 -16.33
CA ASP A 22 9.92 -3.55 -17.49
C ASP A 22 10.37 -4.33 -18.74
N GLN A 23 11.68 -4.42 -19.00
CA GLN A 23 12.21 -5.21 -20.11
C GLN A 23 12.04 -6.72 -19.87
N ALA A 24 12.23 -7.16 -18.63
CA ALA A 24 11.93 -8.54 -18.26
C ALA A 24 10.46 -8.92 -18.56
N ILE A 25 9.51 -8.02 -18.29
CA ILE A 25 8.08 -8.23 -18.60
C ILE A 25 7.85 -8.39 -20.10
N VAL A 26 8.53 -7.60 -20.95
CA VAL A 26 8.42 -7.70 -22.41
C VAL A 26 8.86 -9.09 -22.88
N HIS A 27 10.05 -9.52 -22.48
CA HIS A 27 10.60 -10.83 -22.84
C HIS A 27 9.74 -11.99 -22.32
N TYR A 28 9.27 -11.95 -21.06
CA TYR A 28 8.36 -12.98 -20.56
C TYR A 28 7.00 -12.97 -21.29
N SER A 29 6.52 -11.80 -21.74
CA SER A 29 5.29 -11.72 -22.51
C SER A 29 5.44 -12.35 -23.89
N GLU A 30 6.59 -12.20 -24.52
CA GLU A 30 6.90 -12.91 -25.76
C GLU A 30 7.05 -14.41 -25.55
N ALA A 31 7.74 -14.85 -24.49
CA ALA A 31 7.79 -16.26 -24.12
C ALA A 31 6.39 -16.87 -23.94
N ILE A 32 5.47 -16.13 -23.30
CA ILE A 32 4.06 -16.52 -23.13
C ILE A 32 3.31 -16.55 -24.46
N ARG A 33 3.51 -15.56 -25.34
CA ARG A 33 2.89 -15.53 -26.68
C ARG A 33 3.30 -16.74 -27.51
N LEU A 34 4.57 -17.13 -27.44
CA LEU A 34 5.14 -18.25 -28.18
C LEU A 34 4.75 -19.61 -27.58
N ALA A 35 4.60 -19.71 -26.26
CA ALA A 35 4.20 -20.94 -25.58
C ALA A 35 3.36 -20.66 -24.31
N PRO A 36 2.03 -20.45 -24.49
CA PRO A 36 1.13 -20.08 -23.39
C PRO A 36 0.83 -21.23 -22.40
N GLY A 37 1.28 -22.46 -22.70
CA GLY A 37 1.12 -23.59 -21.80
C GLY A 37 2.17 -23.69 -20.70
N ASN A 38 3.21 -22.84 -20.71
CA ASN A 38 4.31 -22.95 -19.77
C ASN A 38 4.10 -22.08 -18.52
N HIS A 39 3.69 -22.71 -17.42
CA HIS A 39 3.47 -22.08 -16.12
C HIS A 39 4.68 -21.27 -15.60
N ILE A 40 5.91 -21.65 -15.96
CA ILE A 40 7.13 -20.96 -15.51
C ILE A 40 7.14 -19.50 -16.00
N TYR A 41 6.68 -19.24 -17.23
CA TYR A 41 6.73 -17.91 -17.82
C TYR A 41 5.79 -16.95 -17.09
N TYR A 42 4.59 -17.42 -16.75
CA TYR A 42 3.66 -16.68 -15.91
C TYR A 42 4.20 -16.45 -14.49
N SER A 43 4.89 -17.44 -13.90
CA SER A 43 5.53 -17.25 -12.58
C SER A 43 6.61 -16.17 -12.60
N ASN A 44 7.42 -16.13 -13.66
CA ASN A 44 8.50 -15.17 -13.82
C ASN A 44 7.96 -13.76 -14.13
N ARG A 45 6.96 -13.65 -14.99
CA ARG A 45 6.30 -12.35 -15.27
C ARG A 45 5.55 -11.81 -14.05
N SER A 46 4.89 -12.67 -13.28
CA SER A 46 4.30 -12.31 -11.99
C SER A 46 5.34 -11.74 -11.01
N ALA A 47 6.54 -12.32 -10.96
CA ALA A 47 7.64 -11.80 -10.15
C ALA A 47 8.07 -10.41 -10.58
N ALA A 48 8.19 -10.18 -11.90
CA ALA A 48 8.58 -8.89 -12.47
C ALA A 48 7.53 -7.81 -12.20
N TYR A 49 6.24 -8.12 -12.37
CA TYR A 49 5.15 -7.21 -11.97
C TYR A 49 5.17 -6.88 -10.48
N GLY A 50 5.45 -7.88 -9.62
CA GLY A 50 5.58 -7.65 -8.18
C GLY A 50 6.77 -6.74 -7.83
N ALA A 51 7.87 -6.81 -8.57
CA ALA A 51 9.04 -5.97 -8.34
C ALA A 51 8.79 -4.47 -8.64
N ILE A 52 7.80 -4.17 -9.50
CA ILE A 52 7.34 -2.81 -9.82
C ILE A 52 6.00 -2.45 -9.17
N ASN A 53 5.60 -3.19 -8.12
CA ASN A 53 4.37 -2.98 -7.35
C ASN A 53 3.05 -3.05 -8.16
N GLN A 54 3.03 -3.69 -9.32
CA GLN A 54 1.80 -3.95 -10.10
C GLN A 54 1.14 -5.24 -9.62
N TRP A 55 0.61 -5.23 -8.40
CA TRP A 55 0.17 -6.42 -7.68
C TRP A 55 -1.05 -7.11 -8.29
N GLU A 56 -1.97 -6.37 -8.92
CA GLU A 56 -3.13 -6.92 -9.61
C GLU A 56 -2.73 -7.78 -10.81
N LYS A 57 -1.77 -7.30 -11.61
CA LYS A 57 -1.21 -8.06 -12.74
C LYS A 57 -0.37 -9.24 -12.26
N ALA A 58 0.39 -9.05 -11.18
CA ALA A 58 1.15 -10.13 -10.55
C ALA A 58 0.23 -11.26 -10.05
N GLU A 59 -0.93 -10.92 -9.46
CA GLU A 59 -1.94 -11.88 -9.02
C GLU A 59 -2.55 -12.62 -10.22
N GLN A 60 -2.87 -11.93 -11.30
CA GLN A 60 -3.44 -12.53 -12.52
C GLN A 60 -2.49 -13.59 -13.11
N ASP A 61 -1.22 -13.24 -13.30
CA ASP A 61 -0.22 -14.17 -13.83
C ASP A 61 0.06 -15.32 -12.85
N ALA A 62 0.10 -15.05 -11.54
CA ALA A 62 0.30 -16.11 -10.56
C ALA A 62 -0.89 -17.09 -10.52
N LYS A 63 -2.13 -16.62 -10.69
CA LYS A 63 -3.32 -17.48 -10.83
C LYS A 63 -3.20 -18.36 -12.07
N GLU A 64 -2.75 -17.81 -13.19
CA GLU A 64 -2.59 -18.57 -14.42
C GLU A 64 -1.47 -19.62 -14.30
N CYS A 65 -0.36 -19.27 -13.66
CA CYS A 65 0.71 -20.21 -13.30
C CYS A 65 0.18 -21.38 -12.45
N VAL A 66 -0.62 -21.10 -11.43
CA VAL A 66 -1.21 -22.13 -10.55
C VAL A 66 -2.27 -22.94 -11.26
N ARG A 67 -3.03 -22.34 -12.19
CA ARG A 67 -4.00 -23.04 -13.05
C ARG A 67 -3.31 -24.06 -13.95
N LEU A 68 -2.18 -23.69 -14.54
CA LEU A 68 -1.39 -24.54 -15.42
C LEU A 68 -0.61 -25.63 -14.65
N ASN A 69 -0.09 -25.31 -13.46
CA ASN A 69 0.55 -26.28 -12.59
C ASN A 69 0.22 -26.02 -11.10
N PRO A 70 -0.79 -26.69 -10.54
CA PRO A 70 -1.22 -26.49 -9.15
C PRO A 70 -0.18 -26.94 -8.10
N SER A 71 0.75 -27.81 -8.46
CA SER A 71 1.79 -28.32 -7.55
C SER A 71 3.05 -27.45 -7.52
N PHE A 72 3.12 -26.43 -8.38
CA PHE A 72 4.29 -25.57 -8.49
C PHE A 72 4.37 -24.60 -7.30
N LYS A 73 5.17 -24.97 -6.29
CA LYS A 73 5.37 -24.18 -5.06
C LYS A 73 5.72 -22.72 -5.33
N LYS A 74 6.62 -22.43 -6.29
CA LYS A 74 6.98 -21.05 -6.61
C LYS A 74 5.78 -20.24 -7.12
N GLY A 75 4.91 -20.84 -7.95
CA GLY A 75 3.68 -20.20 -8.42
C GLY A 75 2.70 -19.87 -7.29
N LEU A 76 2.50 -20.83 -6.37
CA LEU A 76 1.67 -20.61 -5.17
C LEU A 76 2.24 -19.50 -4.27
N LEU A 77 3.57 -19.45 -4.09
CA LEU A 77 4.22 -18.38 -3.33
C LEU A 77 4.07 -17.01 -4.01
N ARG A 78 4.15 -16.93 -5.35
CA ARG A 78 3.87 -15.69 -6.09
C ARG A 78 2.44 -15.23 -5.86
N LEU A 79 1.48 -16.16 -5.93
CA LEU A 79 0.06 -15.86 -5.74
C LEU A 79 -0.23 -15.37 -4.32
N ALA A 80 0.25 -16.09 -3.30
CA ALA A 80 0.08 -15.70 -1.90
C ALA A 80 0.69 -14.33 -1.61
N ASN A 81 1.87 -14.03 -2.16
CA ASN A 81 2.48 -12.72 -1.99
C ASN A 81 1.66 -11.61 -2.66
N ALA A 82 1.20 -11.81 -3.90
CA ALA A 82 0.37 -10.83 -4.60
C ALA A 82 -0.96 -10.58 -3.85
N GLN A 83 -1.62 -11.63 -3.37
CA GLN A 83 -2.84 -11.53 -2.57
C GLN A 83 -2.61 -10.73 -1.28
N ARG A 84 -1.50 -10.98 -0.58
CA ARG A 84 -1.15 -10.25 0.64
C ARG A 84 -0.94 -8.76 0.37
N GLN A 85 -0.27 -8.39 -0.72
CA GLN A 85 -0.04 -6.98 -1.08
C GLN A 85 -1.33 -6.27 -1.50
N LEU A 86 -2.30 -7.01 -2.03
CA LEU A 86 -3.65 -6.51 -2.34
C LEU A 86 -4.62 -6.51 -1.15
N GLY A 87 -4.15 -6.86 0.06
CA GLY A 87 -4.99 -6.94 1.26
C GLY A 87 -5.93 -8.16 1.32
N LYS A 88 -5.81 -9.12 0.41
CA LYS A 88 -6.61 -10.37 0.35
C LYS A 88 -6.03 -11.42 1.32
N ASN A 89 -6.01 -11.09 2.60
CA ASN A 89 -5.32 -11.87 3.63
C ASN A 89 -5.85 -13.31 3.79
N ASP A 90 -7.18 -13.50 3.73
CA ASP A 90 -7.80 -14.82 3.82
C ASP A 90 -7.37 -15.74 2.65
N ASP A 91 -7.35 -15.19 1.42
CA ASP A 91 -6.90 -15.91 0.22
C ASP A 91 -5.40 -16.23 0.27
N ALA A 92 -4.59 -15.29 0.78
CA ALA A 92 -3.15 -15.47 0.92
C ALA A 92 -2.82 -16.61 1.89
N VAL A 93 -3.50 -16.68 3.03
CA VAL A 93 -3.33 -17.77 4.02
C VAL A 93 -3.69 -19.13 3.40
N ALA A 94 -4.82 -19.20 2.69
CA ALA A 94 -5.25 -20.43 2.04
C ALA A 94 -4.24 -20.88 0.96
N THR A 95 -3.73 -19.95 0.15
CA THR A 95 -2.74 -20.23 -0.89
C THR A 95 -1.39 -20.63 -0.30
N MET A 96 -0.96 -20.02 0.80
CA MET A 96 0.29 -20.36 1.48
C MET A 96 0.24 -21.76 2.12
N ALA A 97 -0.92 -22.16 2.64
CA ALA A 97 -1.13 -23.53 3.15
C ALA A 97 -0.94 -24.58 2.05
N LEU A 98 -1.46 -24.32 0.84
CA LEU A 98 -1.25 -25.17 -0.33
C LEU A 98 0.23 -25.25 -0.73
N ALA A 99 0.98 -24.15 -0.66
CA ALA A 99 2.41 -24.13 -1.00
C ALA A 99 3.25 -25.04 -0.07
N ASN A 100 2.83 -25.15 1.19
CA ASN A 100 3.51 -25.94 2.22
C ASN A 100 3.09 -27.42 2.24
N GLY A 101 2.27 -27.86 1.28
CA GLY A 101 1.78 -29.24 1.21
C GLY A 101 0.67 -29.57 2.20
N GLY A 102 0.12 -28.56 2.89
CA GLY A 102 -1.09 -28.70 3.67
C GLY A 102 -2.33 -28.74 2.76
N ALA A 103 -3.40 -29.37 3.23
CA ALA A 103 -4.71 -29.14 2.64
C ALA A 103 -5.04 -27.65 2.77
N ALA A 104 -5.59 -27.03 1.71
CA ALA A 104 -6.18 -25.70 1.85
C ALA A 104 -7.12 -25.74 3.06
N PRO A 105 -7.04 -24.77 4.00
CA PRO A 105 -8.10 -24.63 4.98
C PRO A 105 -9.41 -24.61 4.19
N ALA A 106 -10.41 -25.38 4.65
CA ALA A 106 -11.71 -25.46 3.98
C ALA A 106 -12.08 -24.05 3.55
N LYS A 107 -12.15 -23.81 2.22
CA LYS A 107 -12.52 -22.50 1.68
C LYS A 107 -13.71 -22.08 2.52
N ARG A 108 -13.62 -20.97 3.28
CA ARG A 108 -14.85 -20.37 3.80
C ARG A 108 -15.74 -20.30 2.56
N PRO A 109 -16.96 -20.87 2.59
CA PRO A 109 -17.82 -20.87 1.43
C PRO A 109 -17.76 -19.45 0.90
N LYS A 110 -17.34 -19.30 -0.37
CA LYS A 110 -17.46 -18.01 -1.03
C LYS A 110 -18.86 -17.60 -0.70
N GLN A 111 -19.03 -16.48 0.00
CA GLN A 111 -20.33 -15.86 0.06
C GLN A 111 -20.61 -15.48 -1.40
N GLU A 112 -21.18 -16.42 -2.16
CA GLU A 112 -22.23 -16.09 -3.11
C GLU A 112 -23.32 -15.46 -2.25
N ASN A 113 -23.07 -14.20 -1.89
CA ASN A 113 -24.16 -13.30 -1.57
C ASN A 113 -25.05 -13.41 -2.80
N ALA A 114 -26.30 -13.83 -2.59
CA ALA A 114 -27.33 -13.67 -3.59
C ALA A 114 -27.15 -12.28 -4.23
N PRO A 115 -27.30 -12.13 -5.57
CA PRO A 115 -27.09 -10.86 -6.23
C PRO A 115 -27.83 -9.78 -5.43
N LEU A 116 -27.08 -8.81 -4.93
CA LEU A 116 -27.66 -7.73 -4.13
C LEU A 116 -28.82 -7.11 -4.93
N PRO A 117 -29.94 -6.75 -4.28
CA PRO A 117 -31.02 -6.05 -4.95
C PRO A 117 -30.45 -4.87 -5.74
N ALA A 118 -30.93 -4.66 -6.97
CA ALA A 118 -30.40 -3.61 -7.86
C ALA A 118 -30.44 -2.20 -7.22
N SER A 119 -31.37 -1.96 -6.28
CA SER A 119 -31.42 -0.75 -5.46
C SER A 119 -30.18 -0.57 -4.59
N VAL A 120 -29.77 -1.60 -3.86
CA VAL A 120 -28.60 -1.58 -2.97
C VAL A 120 -27.29 -1.55 -3.76
N GLN A 121 -27.26 -2.21 -4.92
CA GLN A 121 -26.10 -2.14 -5.81
C GLN A 121 -25.86 -0.73 -6.36
N LYS A 122 -26.94 0.00 -6.70
CA LYS A 122 -26.87 1.40 -7.13
C LYS A 122 -26.41 2.32 -6.01
N GLU A 123 -26.96 2.17 -4.80
CA GLU A 123 -26.60 2.97 -3.64
C GLU A 123 -25.12 2.76 -3.25
N LEU A 124 -24.65 1.51 -3.27
CA LEU A 124 -23.23 1.19 -3.05
C LEU A 124 -22.31 1.82 -4.09
N GLN A 125 -22.75 1.87 -5.36
CA GLN A 125 -22.01 2.50 -6.45
C GLN A 125 -21.92 4.04 -6.30
N GLU A 126 -22.95 4.68 -5.75
CA GLU A 126 -22.96 6.11 -5.43
C GLU A 126 -22.09 6.46 -4.19
N LEU A 127 -22.01 5.53 -3.23
CA LEU A 127 -21.18 5.65 -2.02
C LEU A 127 -19.69 5.40 -2.29
N GLN A 128 -19.34 4.59 -3.28
CA GLN A 128 -17.96 4.23 -3.60
C GLN A 128 -17.01 5.43 -3.83
N PRO A 129 -17.34 6.45 -4.65
CA PRO A 129 -16.48 7.62 -4.82
C PRO A 129 -16.36 8.46 -3.53
N GLN A 130 -17.38 8.45 -2.67
CA GLN A 130 -17.35 9.15 -1.38
C GLN A 130 -16.33 8.50 -0.44
N PHE A 131 -16.30 7.16 -0.37
CA PHE A 131 -15.30 6.42 0.38
C PHE A 131 -13.88 6.67 -0.11
N GLN A 132 -13.67 6.67 -1.43
CA GLN A 132 -12.34 6.94 -2.01
C GLN A 132 -11.85 8.34 -1.67
N THR A 133 -12.74 9.34 -1.74
CA THR A 133 -12.43 10.73 -1.39
C THR A 133 -12.09 10.85 0.10
N LEU A 134 -12.92 10.26 0.96
CA LEU A 134 -12.74 10.26 2.40
C LEU A 134 -11.42 9.59 2.82
N HIS A 135 -11.11 8.45 2.22
CA HIS A 135 -9.88 7.71 2.47
C HIS A 135 -8.65 8.52 2.07
N ARG A 136 -8.66 9.12 0.87
CA ARG A 136 -7.56 9.97 0.39
C ARG A 136 -7.36 11.21 1.27
N GLU A 137 -8.43 11.81 1.78
CA GLU A 137 -8.33 12.94 2.71
C GLU A 137 -7.70 12.52 4.05
N LEU A 138 -8.12 11.38 4.60
CA LEU A 138 -7.52 10.79 5.81
C LEU A 138 -6.03 10.51 5.63
N GLU A 139 -5.63 9.84 4.53
CA GLU A 139 -4.22 9.57 4.22
C GLU A 139 -3.40 10.87 4.15
N THR A 140 -3.94 11.90 3.53
CA THR A 140 -3.27 13.21 3.42
C THR A 140 -3.09 13.86 4.79
N ILE A 141 -4.08 13.76 5.67
CA ILE A 141 -4.00 14.30 7.03
C ILE A 141 -2.97 13.52 7.86
N GLU A 142 -2.97 12.18 7.78
CA GLU A 142 -2.00 11.34 8.48
C GLU A 142 -0.56 11.63 8.03
N ALA A 143 -0.34 11.82 6.72
CA ALA A 143 0.96 12.20 6.19
C ALA A 143 1.45 13.55 6.75
N LYS A 144 0.55 14.55 6.84
CA LYS A 144 0.84 15.86 7.45
C LYS A 144 1.17 15.73 8.93
N LEU A 145 0.36 15.00 9.70
CA LEU A 145 0.60 14.76 11.13
C LEU A 145 1.96 14.07 11.35
N GLY A 146 2.29 13.08 10.52
CA GLY A 146 3.60 12.42 10.53
C GLY A 146 4.76 13.39 10.24
N ALA A 147 4.59 14.33 9.30
CA ALA A 147 5.58 15.36 9.02
C ALA A 147 5.77 16.32 10.20
N PHE A 148 4.68 16.79 10.82
CA PHE A 148 4.73 17.63 12.01
C PHE A 148 5.39 16.92 13.20
N SER A 149 5.13 15.62 13.40
CA SER A 149 5.75 14.83 14.47
C SER A 149 7.28 14.76 14.31
N ARG A 150 7.76 14.49 13.09
CA ARG A 150 9.20 14.48 12.79
C ARG A 150 9.84 15.85 13.01
N GLU A 151 9.16 16.91 12.58
CA GLU A 151 9.64 18.28 12.71
C GLU A 151 9.68 18.74 14.17
N LYS A 152 8.68 18.40 15.00
CA LYS A 152 8.72 18.66 16.45
C LYS A 152 9.90 17.96 17.12
N LYS A 153 10.17 16.70 16.75
CA LYS A 153 11.33 15.96 17.26
C LYS A 153 12.65 16.64 16.86
N ARG A 154 12.75 17.12 15.62
CA ARG A 154 13.91 17.90 15.14
C ARG A 154 14.11 19.16 15.97
N ILE A 155 13.05 19.94 16.18
CA ILE A 155 13.09 21.16 16.97
C ILE A 155 13.52 20.86 18.41
N GLN A 156 12.99 19.80 19.02
CA GLN A 156 13.33 19.39 20.38
C GLN A 156 14.82 19.07 20.51
N LEU A 157 15.35 18.24 19.60
CA LEU A 157 16.79 17.92 19.56
C LEU A 157 17.65 19.17 19.36
N THR A 158 17.24 20.06 18.45
CA THR A 158 17.95 21.32 18.20
C THR A 158 17.98 22.20 19.45
N LYS A 159 16.88 22.24 20.22
CA LYS A 159 16.83 22.98 21.49
C LYS A 159 17.77 22.38 22.54
N GLU A 160 17.83 21.06 22.64
CA GLU A 160 18.75 20.34 23.53
C GLU A 160 20.21 20.65 23.17
N GLU A 161 20.56 20.58 21.88
CA GLU A 161 21.89 20.93 21.36
C GLU A 161 22.25 22.39 21.68
N LEU A 162 21.34 23.33 21.45
CA LEU A 162 21.55 24.75 21.76
C LEU A 162 21.75 25.00 23.26
N SER A 163 21.00 24.29 24.11
CA SER A 163 21.12 24.41 25.57
C SER A 163 22.42 23.83 26.14
N ALA A 164 23.07 22.93 25.40
CA ALA A 164 24.36 22.35 25.77
C ALA A 164 25.55 23.24 25.43
N LEU A 165 25.36 24.31 24.66
CA LEU A 165 26.42 25.24 24.28
C LEU A 165 26.80 26.16 25.44
N PRO A 166 28.06 26.65 25.49
CA PRO A 166 28.46 27.65 26.47
C PRO A 166 27.62 28.93 26.40
N SER A 167 27.36 29.56 27.54
CA SER A 167 26.62 30.83 27.60
C SER A 167 27.34 31.93 26.80
N GLY A 168 26.57 32.74 26.06
CA GLY A 168 27.10 33.80 25.18
C GLY A 168 27.54 33.33 23.79
N THR A 169 27.35 32.03 23.47
CA THR A 169 27.62 31.52 22.11
C THR A 169 26.65 32.15 21.11
N HIS A 170 27.21 32.69 20.03
CA HIS A 170 26.42 33.18 18.91
C HIS A 170 26.13 32.03 17.94
N THR A 171 24.89 31.96 17.47
CA THR A 171 24.40 30.89 16.61
C THR A 171 23.76 31.48 15.36
N TYR A 172 23.59 30.63 14.35
CA TYR A 172 23.02 31.03 13.08
C TYR A 172 21.69 30.34 12.84
N ALA A 173 20.73 31.13 12.42
CA ALA A 173 19.39 30.71 12.08
C ALA A 173 19.16 30.90 10.58
N SER A 174 18.77 29.82 9.88
CA SER A 174 18.38 29.96 8.48
C SER A 174 17.05 30.69 8.33
N ILE A 175 17.00 31.62 7.37
CA ILE A 175 15.81 32.31 6.88
C ILE A 175 15.87 32.26 5.34
N GLY A 176 15.19 31.27 4.76
CA GLY A 176 15.31 30.97 3.34
C GLY A 176 16.72 30.49 2.98
N LYS A 177 17.42 31.26 2.14
CA LYS A 177 18.83 30.98 1.74
C LYS A 177 19.86 31.77 2.55
N MET A 178 19.43 32.59 3.50
CA MET A 178 20.31 33.43 4.32
C MET A 178 20.42 32.85 5.74
N PHE A 179 21.51 33.21 6.44
CA PHE A 179 21.73 32.87 7.83
C PHE A 179 21.82 34.16 8.64
N LEU A 180 21.00 34.25 9.68
CA LEU A 180 21.00 35.38 10.62
C LEU A 180 21.70 34.96 11.90
N GLU A 181 22.70 35.75 12.32
CA GLU A 181 23.36 35.60 13.60
C GLU A 181 22.43 36.03 14.74
N MET A 182 22.39 35.26 15.82
CA MET A 182 21.57 35.51 17.01
C MET A 182 22.11 34.75 18.22
N THR A 183 21.68 35.10 19.43
CA THR A 183 22.09 34.35 20.62
C THR A 183 21.41 32.98 20.70
N THR A 184 21.97 32.09 21.52
CA THR A 184 21.36 30.79 21.85
C THR A 184 19.94 30.93 22.38
N GLU A 185 19.69 31.91 23.24
CA GLU A 185 18.39 32.16 23.87
C GLU A 185 17.35 32.65 22.84
N GLU A 186 17.74 33.56 21.95
CA GLU A 186 16.89 34.04 20.86
C GLU A 186 16.50 32.91 19.90
N ASN A 187 17.47 32.04 19.56
CA ASN A 187 17.24 30.91 18.68
C ASN A 187 16.29 29.88 19.31
N VAL A 188 16.46 29.59 20.61
CA VAL A 188 15.56 28.72 21.39
C VAL A 188 14.15 29.32 21.50
N ALA A 189 14.03 30.63 21.72
CA ALA A 189 12.74 31.32 21.76
C ALA A 189 12.01 31.20 20.42
N ARG A 190 12.71 31.45 19.31
CA ARG A 190 12.18 31.29 17.95
C ARG A 190 11.71 29.86 17.67
N LEU A 191 12.52 28.87 18.00
CA LEU A 191 12.16 27.45 17.85
C LEU A 191 10.91 27.09 18.67
N THR A 192 10.78 27.66 19.87
CA THR A 192 9.61 27.47 20.74
C THR A 192 8.35 28.09 20.15
N THR A 193 8.43 29.30 19.59
CA THR A 193 7.30 29.92 18.87
C THR A 193 6.90 29.11 17.64
N ASN A 194 7.87 28.58 16.89
CA ASN A 194 7.57 27.72 15.73
C ASN A 194 6.89 26.41 16.16
N ALA A 195 7.34 25.77 17.24
CA ALA A 195 6.71 24.58 17.78
C ALA A 195 5.26 24.84 18.22
N ALA A 196 4.99 25.97 18.90
CA ALA A 196 3.64 26.35 19.33
C ALA A 196 2.68 26.52 18.14
N LYS A 197 3.13 27.18 17.05
CA LYS A 197 2.32 27.30 15.81
C LYS A 197 2.00 25.93 15.19
N MET A 198 2.92 24.98 15.31
CA MET A 198 2.70 23.62 14.83
C MET A 198 1.73 22.86 15.73
N ASP A 199 1.69 23.12 17.04
CA ASP A 199 0.73 22.51 17.97
C ASP A 199 -0.71 22.86 17.55
N ASP A 200 -0.99 24.13 17.25
CA ASP A 200 -2.30 24.58 16.77
C ASP A 200 -2.71 23.89 15.46
N GLN A 201 -1.77 23.77 14.52
CA GLN A 201 -2.02 23.09 13.24
C GLN A 201 -2.26 21.58 13.42
N VAL A 202 -1.52 20.95 14.32
CA VAL A 202 -1.71 19.54 14.66
C VAL A 202 -3.08 19.32 15.30
N ALA A 203 -3.47 20.17 16.26
CA ALA A 203 -4.78 20.09 16.90
C ALA A 203 -5.93 20.23 15.88
N ALA A 204 -5.82 21.17 14.94
CA ALA A 204 -6.81 21.34 13.88
C ALA A 204 -6.90 20.12 12.94
N LEU A 205 -5.75 19.54 12.57
CA LEU A 205 -5.70 18.33 11.75
C LEU A 205 -6.22 17.09 12.48
N GLU A 206 -5.93 16.94 13.76
CA GLU A 206 -6.46 15.86 14.60
C GLU A 206 -7.98 15.94 14.75
N ALA A 207 -8.51 17.14 14.98
CA ALA A 207 -9.95 17.35 15.03
C ALA A 207 -10.62 17.00 13.69
N ARG A 208 -10.01 17.41 12.56
CA ARG A 208 -10.49 17.03 11.22
C ARG A 208 -10.41 15.51 11.00
N LYS A 209 -9.32 14.87 11.41
CA LYS A 209 -9.17 13.41 11.34
C LYS A 209 -10.29 12.71 12.10
N GLN A 210 -10.53 13.09 13.34
CA GLN A 210 -11.59 12.50 14.16
C GLN A 210 -12.98 12.67 13.53
N TYR A 211 -13.26 13.83 12.94
CA TYR A 211 -14.50 14.07 12.22
C TYR A 211 -14.68 13.11 11.03
N LEU A 212 -13.64 12.97 10.19
CA LEU A 212 -13.66 12.09 9.02
C LEU A 212 -13.74 10.61 9.40
N GLU A 213 -13.08 10.18 10.48
CA GLU A 213 -13.19 8.82 11.01
C GLU A 213 -14.62 8.52 11.48
N ARG A 214 -15.27 9.45 12.18
CA ARG A 214 -16.69 9.29 12.57
C ARG A 214 -17.60 9.19 11.36
N GLN A 215 -17.36 10.02 10.33
CA GLN A 215 -18.10 9.95 9.07
C GLN A 215 -17.90 8.59 8.39
N LYS A 216 -16.67 8.08 8.36
CA LYS A 216 -16.35 6.77 7.80
C LYS A 216 -17.09 5.65 8.52
N THR A 217 -17.01 5.61 9.85
CA THR A 217 -17.72 4.60 10.65
C THR A 217 -19.23 4.68 10.45
N SER A 218 -19.82 5.88 10.40
CA SER A 218 -21.25 6.03 10.12
C SER A 218 -21.64 5.47 8.75
N LEU A 219 -20.84 5.72 7.71
CA LEU A 219 -21.09 5.16 6.38
C LEU A 219 -20.95 3.63 6.36
N GLU A 220 -19.95 3.09 7.06
CA GLU A 220 -19.75 1.65 7.20
C GLU A 220 -20.93 0.98 7.93
N THR A 221 -21.45 1.60 9.00
CA THR A 221 -22.64 1.13 9.71
C THR A 221 -23.88 1.15 8.81
N ASN A 222 -24.11 2.24 8.08
CA ASN A 222 -25.25 2.33 7.15
C ASN A 222 -25.18 1.24 6.07
N ILE A 223 -24.00 1.00 5.50
CA ILE A 223 -23.81 -0.09 4.52
C ILE A 223 -24.07 -1.46 5.17
N ALA A 224 -23.57 -1.69 6.38
CA ALA A 224 -23.79 -2.95 7.09
C ALA A 224 -25.29 -3.20 7.37
N GLU A 225 -26.03 -2.15 7.73
CA GLU A 225 -27.48 -2.20 7.93
C GLU A 225 -28.23 -2.49 6.61
N LEU A 226 -27.87 -1.81 5.51
CA LEU A 226 -28.44 -2.07 4.19
C LEU A 226 -28.23 -3.52 3.75
N LEU A 227 -27.02 -4.04 3.97
CA LEU A 227 -26.67 -5.44 3.66
C LEU A 227 -27.40 -6.44 4.57
N ALA A 228 -27.67 -6.08 5.84
CA ALA A 228 -28.41 -6.92 6.77
C ALA A 228 -29.90 -7.00 6.41
N GLN A 229 -30.51 -5.87 6.03
CA GLN A 229 -31.90 -5.82 5.56
C GLN A 229 -32.13 -6.70 4.32
N CYS A 230 -31.14 -6.77 3.42
CA CYS A 230 -31.18 -7.66 2.27
C CYS A 230 -31.22 -9.15 2.63
N LYS A 231 -30.67 -9.55 3.79
CA LYS A 231 -30.63 -10.95 4.25
C LYS A 231 -31.90 -11.38 4.97
N THR A 232 -32.66 -10.44 5.52
CA THR A 232 -33.94 -10.70 6.22
C THR A 232 -35.15 -10.74 5.29
N SER A 233 -35.00 -10.26 4.05
CA SER A 233 -36.07 -10.20 3.04
C SER A 233 -35.97 -11.26 1.94
N ALA A 234 -35.04 -12.22 2.08
CA ALA A 234 -34.84 -13.38 1.21
C ALA A 234 -35.13 -14.67 1.97
#